data_AF-A0A2G8JJA4-F1
#
_entry.id   AF-A0A2G8JJA4-F1
#
_cell.length_a   1.000
_cell.length_b   1.000
_cell.length_c   1.000
_cell.angle_alpha   90.00
_cell.angle_beta   90.00
_cell.angle_gamma   90.00
#
_symmetry.space_group_name_H-M   'P 1'
#
loop_
_entity.id
_entity.type
_entity.pdbx_description
1 polymer ?
#
loop_
_entity_poly.entity_id
_entity_poly.type
_entity_poly.pdbx_seq_one_letter_code
_entity_poly.pdbx_strand_id
1 'polypeptide(L)'
;TTIPSSGPIVSRYRGVAAVCNSDLFECVATETRDQTAELIRMEYRTDTMRLEWAGMTSLHFKEDVNCGCKCKVRPSDCRPDRELFTNCQCQCMVELDCPINFRWDPLSCDCVCDVPWSERLCRSKRETFNSTMCGCSCDSGLQEKCERKGLRFNSSKCKCISRSRYSLSDSS
;
A
#
# COMPACT_ATOMS: atom_id res chain seq x y z
N THR A 1 16.84 -9.58 26.47
CA THR A 1 15.82 -8.70 27.08
C THR A 1 14.52 -8.93 26.37
N THR A 2 13.68 -9.80 26.91
CA THR A 2 12.43 -10.22 26.28
C THR A 2 11.32 -9.48 27.01
N ILE A 3 10.68 -8.52 26.34
CA ILE A 3 9.55 -7.75 26.86
C ILE A 3 8.36 -8.72 26.92
N PRO A 4 7.75 -8.99 28.09
CA PRO A 4 6.52 -9.76 28.13
C PRO A 4 5.40 -8.88 27.57
N SER A 5 4.80 -9.33 26.46
CA SER A 5 3.62 -8.73 25.87
C SER A 5 2.46 -8.81 26.86
N SER A 6 2.07 -7.67 27.45
CA SER A 6 0.78 -7.54 28.11
C SER A 6 -0.31 -7.82 27.07
N GLY A 7 -1.04 -8.91 27.25
CA GLY A 7 -2.20 -9.24 26.41
C GLY A 7 -3.21 -8.10 26.39
N PRO A 8 -3.98 -7.93 25.31
CA PRO A 8 -4.88 -6.80 25.17
C PRO A 8 -5.96 -6.84 26.26
N ILE A 9 -6.03 -5.77 27.07
CA ILE A 9 -7.18 -5.50 27.93
C ILE A 9 -8.32 -5.10 26.98
N VAL A 10 -9.29 -5.99 26.81
CA VAL A 10 -10.49 -5.71 26.00
C VAL A 10 -11.52 -5.03 26.89
N SER A 11 -11.51 -3.71 26.89
CA SER A 11 -12.60 -2.91 27.45
C SER A 11 -13.70 -2.76 26.39
N ARG A 12 -14.96 -3.06 26.72
CA ARG A 12 -16.10 -2.80 25.84
C ARG A 12 -16.41 -1.30 25.85
N TYR A 13 -15.92 -0.58 24.85
CA TYR A 13 -16.33 0.79 24.59
C TYR A 13 -17.63 0.79 23.80
N ARG A 14 -18.55 1.71 24.12
CA ARG A 14 -19.75 1.94 23.33
C ARG A 14 -19.36 2.76 22.10
N GLY A 15 -18.83 2.09 21.07
CA GLY A 15 -18.72 2.69 19.75
C GLY A 15 -20.11 2.79 19.14
N VAL A 16 -20.49 3.97 18.65
CA VAL A 16 -21.71 4.12 17.85
C VAL A 16 -21.46 3.46 16.50
N ALA A 17 -21.88 2.19 16.37
CA ALA A 17 -21.88 1.48 15.11
C ALA A 17 -23.15 1.85 14.32
N ALA A 18 -23.14 3.01 13.66
CA ALA A 18 -24.17 3.38 12.71
C ALA A 18 -23.78 2.91 11.31
N VAL A 19 -24.70 2.26 10.61
CA VAL A 19 -24.51 1.90 9.20
C VAL A 19 -24.96 3.08 8.35
N CYS A 20 -24.07 3.58 7.49
CA CYS A 20 -24.44 4.56 6.48
C CYS A 20 -25.18 3.87 5.34
N ASN A 21 -26.18 4.54 4.75
CA ASN A 21 -27.05 3.99 3.70
C ASN A 21 -26.36 3.71 2.35
N SER A 22 -25.05 3.95 2.23
CA SER A 22 -24.28 3.75 1.02
C SER A 22 -22.81 3.50 1.34
N ASP A 23 -22.15 2.67 0.53
CA ASP A 23 -20.73 2.33 0.66
C ASP A 23 -19.79 3.52 0.42
N LEU A 24 -20.29 4.63 -0.13
CA LEU A 24 -19.52 5.86 -0.33
C LEU A 24 -19.24 6.61 0.96
N PHE A 25 -20.00 6.30 2.02
CA PHE A 25 -19.91 6.99 3.28
C PHE A 25 -19.34 6.08 4.38
N GLU A 26 -18.61 6.70 5.28
CA GLU A 26 -18.19 6.10 6.54
C GLU A 26 -18.82 6.84 7.72
N CYS A 27 -19.07 6.08 8.77
CA CYS A 27 -19.55 6.57 10.03
C CYS A 27 -18.38 7.22 10.78
N VAL A 28 -18.40 8.54 10.91
CA VAL A 28 -17.36 9.31 11.61
C VAL A 28 -18.01 10.03 12.79
N ALA A 29 -17.32 10.04 13.93
CA ALA A 29 -17.76 10.78 15.10
C ALA A 29 -18.00 12.26 14.76
N THR A 30 -19.21 12.74 15.00
CA THR A 30 -19.58 14.16 14.92
C THR A 30 -19.50 14.84 16.26
N GLU A 31 -19.64 14.06 17.33
CA GLU A 31 -19.52 14.50 18.70
C GLU A 31 -18.75 13.45 19.49
N THR A 32 -17.72 13.91 20.21
CA THR A 32 -16.92 13.09 21.10
C THR A 32 -16.97 13.66 22.51
N ARG A 33 -16.94 12.80 23.51
CA ARG A 33 -16.86 13.17 24.93
C ARG A 33 -15.60 12.59 25.53
N ASP A 34 -14.85 13.43 26.24
CA ASP A 34 -13.71 12.97 27.02
C ASP A 34 -14.22 12.17 28.23
N GLN A 35 -13.66 10.98 28.42
CA GLN A 35 -13.97 10.06 29.51
C GLN A 35 -12.69 9.70 30.24
N THR A 36 -12.83 9.39 31.52
CA THR A 36 -11.74 8.90 32.35
C THR A 36 -12.18 7.59 32.99
N ALA A 37 -11.42 6.52 32.77
CA ALA A 37 -11.61 5.25 33.45
C ALA A 37 -10.51 5.07 34.50
N GLU A 38 -10.90 4.73 35.73
CA GLU A 38 -9.97 4.26 36.74
C GLU A 38 -9.73 2.76 36.53
N LEU A 39 -8.46 2.38 36.45
CA LEU A 39 -8.00 1.03 36.19
C LEU A 39 -7.16 0.54 37.37
N ILE A 40 -7.33 -0.72 37.71
CA ILE A 40 -6.43 -1.41 38.64
C ILE A 40 -5.20 -1.83 37.85
N ARG A 41 -4.03 -1.35 38.28
CA ARG A 41 -2.74 -1.75 37.72
C ARG A 41 -2.24 -2.97 38.48
N MET A 42 -2.00 -4.05 37.75
CA MET A 42 -1.41 -5.27 38.27
C MET A 42 -0.04 -5.46 37.59
N GLU A 43 0.98 -5.85 38.36
CA GLU A 43 2.30 -6.16 37.84
C GLU A 43 2.57 -7.66 38.01
N TYR A 44 3.07 -8.31 36.95
CA TYR A 44 3.46 -9.70 37.03
C TYR A 44 4.90 -9.82 37.53
N ARG A 45 5.06 -10.43 38.71
CA ARG A 45 6.36 -10.70 39.33
C ARG A 45 6.86 -12.07 38.92
N THR A 46 7.99 -12.10 38.21
CA THR A 46 8.58 -13.34 37.68
C THR A 46 9.26 -14.19 38.75
N ASP A 47 9.69 -13.58 39.85
CA ASP A 47 10.32 -14.21 41.02
C ASP A 47 9.29 -15.00 41.86
N THR A 48 8.09 -14.46 42.03
CA THR A 48 7.01 -15.13 42.77
C THR A 48 6.02 -15.86 41.86
N MET A 49 6.19 -15.73 40.53
CA MET A 49 5.25 -16.19 39.49
C MET A 49 3.80 -15.78 39.76
N ARG A 50 3.59 -14.59 40.31
CA ARG A 50 2.27 -14.09 40.73
C ARG A 50 1.98 -12.71 40.15
N LEU A 51 0.68 -12.45 39.94
CA LEU A 51 0.17 -11.12 39.62
C LEU A 51 -0.04 -10.37 40.95
N GLU A 52 0.62 -9.24 41.12
CA GLU A 52 0.54 -8.43 42.33
C GLU A 52 -0.13 -7.09 42.04
N TRP A 53 -0.85 -6.58 43.04
CA TRP A 53 -1.45 -5.25 42.95
C TRP A 53 -0.36 -4.18 42.95
N ALA A 54 -0.39 -3.30 41.96
CA ALA A 54 0.63 -2.28 41.70
C ALA A 54 0.06 -0.85 41.72
N GLY A 55 -1.19 -0.68 42.16
CA GLY A 55 -1.83 0.63 42.31
C GLY A 55 -3.10 0.81 41.48
N MET A 56 -3.65 2.01 41.54
CA MET A 56 -4.68 2.49 40.62
C MET A 56 -4.05 3.45 39.61
N THR A 57 -4.57 3.48 38.39
CA THR A 57 -4.16 4.41 37.34
C THR A 57 -5.39 4.91 36.57
N SER A 58 -5.34 6.11 36.01
CA SER A 58 -6.41 6.65 35.17
C SER A 58 -6.05 6.53 33.70
N LEU A 59 -7.01 6.08 32.90
CA LEU A 59 -6.94 6.09 31.44
C LEU A 59 -7.90 7.15 30.91
N HIS A 60 -7.36 8.14 30.22
CA HIS A 60 -8.15 9.15 29.51
C HIS A 60 -8.36 8.70 28.07
N PHE A 61 -9.60 8.71 27.61
CA PHE A 61 -9.96 8.34 26.24
C PHE A 61 -11.17 9.16 25.77
N LYS A 62 -11.37 9.19 24.45
CA LYS A 62 -12.53 9.82 23.82
C LYS A 62 -13.57 8.78 23.49
N GLU A 63 -14.81 9.03 23.90
CA GLU A 63 -15.98 8.24 23.54
C GLU A 63 -16.75 8.97 22.44
N ASP A 64 -17.08 8.25 21.36
CA ASP A 64 -17.91 8.79 20.30
C ASP A 64 -19.38 8.78 20.76
N VAL A 65 -19.98 9.97 20.89
CA VAL A 65 -21.35 10.13 21.40
C VAL A 65 -22.36 10.07 20.25
N ASN A 66 -22.03 10.75 19.16
CA ASN A 66 -22.84 10.80 17.95
C ASN A 66 -21.95 10.59 16.73
N CYS A 67 -22.54 9.96 15.71
CA CYS A 67 -21.89 9.75 14.43
C CYS A 67 -22.69 10.35 13.28
N GLY A 68 -21.97 10.78 12.26
CA GLY A 68 -22.53 11.22 10.99
C GLY A 68 -21.85 10.51 9.83
N CYS A 69 -22.56 10.42 8.71
CA CYS A 69 -22.03 9.86 7.48
C CYS A 69 -21.21 10.92 6.74
N LYS A 70 -19.92 10.64 6.53
CA LYS A 70 -19.01 11.46 5.72
C LYS A 70 -18.49 10.66 4.55
N CYS A 71 -18.13 11.34 3.45
CA CYS A 71 -17.51 10.67 2.31
C CYS A 71 -16.22 9.95 2.78
N LYS A 72 -16.05 8.69 2.39
CA LYS A 72 -14.79 7.94 2.59
C LYS A 72 -13.64 8.59 1.83
N VAL A 73 -13.93 8.96 0.58
CA VAL A 73 -13.00 9.68 -0.30
C VAL A 73 -13.16 11.17 -0.06
N ARG A 74 -12.04 11.87 0.12
CA ARG A 74 -11.97 13.33 0.27
C ARG A 74 -11.53 13.95 -1.06
N PRO A 75 -11.83 15.24 -1.29
CA PRO A 75 -11.31 15.94 -2.47
C PRO A 75 -9.79 15.89 -2.60
N SER A 76 -9.06 15.84 -1.47
CA SER A 76 -7.60 15.71 -1.44
C SER A 76 -7.07 14.35 -1.89
N ASP A 77 -7.93 13.33 -1.91
CA ASP A 77 -7.56 11.97 -2.31
C ASP A 77 -7.63 11.82 -3.84
N CYS A 78 -8.30 12.74 -4.54
CA CYS A 78 -8.35 12.79 -5.99
C CYS A 78 -7.12 13.49 -6.57
N ARG A 79 -6.64 13.00 -7.72
CA ARG A 79 -5.56 13.64 -8.47
C ARG A 79 -6.08 14.88 -9.21
N PRO A 80 -5.69 16.10 -8.81
CA PRO A 80 -6.33 17.32 -9.32
C PRO A 80 -6.09 17.57 -10.81
N ASP A 81 -5.07 16.94 -11.40
CA ASP A 81 -4.75 17.03 -12.83
C ASP A 81 -5.57 16.07 -13.71
N ARG A 82 -6.21 15.04 -13.13
CA ARG A 82 -6.87 13.95 -13.88
C ARG A 82 -8.29 13.65 -13.40
N GLU A 83 -8.60 13.98 -12.15
CA GLU A 83 -9.80 13.56 -11.45
C GLU A 83 -10.54 14.75 -10.85
N LEU A 84 -11.86 14.77 -11.03
CA LEU A 84 -12.79 15.68 -10.39
C LEU A 84 -13.48 14.97 -9.23
N PHE A 85 -13.46 15.59 -8.04
CA PHE A 85 -14.25 15.10 -6.93
C PHE A 85 -15.73 15.46 -7.12
N THR A 86 -16.62 14.46 -7.17
CA THR A 86 -18.08 14.64 -7.29
C THR A 86 -18.79 13.48 -6.59
N ASN A 87 -19.84 13.79 -5.82
CA ASN A 87 -20.68 12.80 -5.12
C ASN A 87 -19.88 11.77 -4.28
N CYS A 88 -18.93 12.22 -3.46
CA CYS A 88 -18.06 11.35 -2.64
C CYS A 88 -17.16 10.38 -3.43
N GLN A 89 -16.88 10.70 -4.69
CA GLN A 89 -16.03 9.88 -5.57
C GLN A 89 -15.08 10.75 -6.39
N CYS A 90 -13.95 10.19 -6.80
CA CYS A 90 -13.09 10.76 -7.83
C CYS A 90 -13.56 10.24 -9.18
N GLN A 91 -13.87 11.14 -10.11
CA GLN A 91 -14.27 10.82 -11.48
C GLN A 91 -13.23 11.36 -12.46
N CYS A 92 -12.87 10.59 -13.47
CA CYS A 92 -11.92 11.07 -14.48
C CYS A 92 -12.49 12.28 -15.24
N MET A 93 -11.70 13.34 -15.39
CA MET A 93 -12.15 14.56 -16.05
C MET A 93 -12.31 14.38 -17.57
N VAL A 94 -11.39 13.64 -18.20
CA VAL A 94 -11.33 13.46 -19.66
C VAL A 94 -10.78 12.08 -19.96
N GLU A 95 -11.34 11.42 -20.98
CA GLU A 95 -10.74 10.22 -21.59
C GLU A 95 -9.58 10.66 -22.48
N LEU A 96 -8.39 10.12 -22.21
CA LEU A 96 -7.21 10.42 -23.01
C LEU A 96 -7.06 9.41 -24.15
N ASP A 97 -6.69 9.91 -25.33
CA ASP A 97 -6.22 9.05 -26.41
C ASP A 97 -4.92 8.36 -25.99
N CYS A 98 -5.00 7.06 -25.76
CA CYS A 98 -3.86 6.29 -25.30
C CYS A 98 -2.92 5.91 -26.44
N PRO A 99 -1.59 5.84 -26.19
CA PRO A 99 -0.62 5.34 -27.16
C PRO A 99 -0.92 3.90 -27.59
N ILE A 100 -0.28 3.46 -28.68
CA ILE A 100 -0.39 2.08 -29.20
C ILE A 100 0.00 1.07 -28.09
N ASN A 101 -0.81 0.02 -27.93
CA ASN A 101 -0.73 -1.01 -26.86
C ASN A 101 -1.16 -0.56 -25.47
N PHE A 102 -1.75 0.62 -25.36
CA PHE A 102 -2.40 1.09 -24.13
C PHE A 102 -3.89 1.27 -24.38
N ARG A 103 -4.68 1.13 -23.32
CA ARG A 103 -6.09 1.48 -23.29
C ARG A 103 -6.37 2.39 -22.11
N TRP A 104 -7.38 3.23 -22.27
CA TRP A 104 -7.86 4.04 -21.16
C TRP A 104 -8.51 3.17 -20.10
N ASP A 105 -8.10 3.34 -18.84
CA ASP A 105 -8.74 2.73 -17.68
C ASP A 105 -9.51 3.79 -16.91
N PRO A 106 -10.86 3.76 -16.92
CA PRO A 106 -11.68 4.74 -16.23
C PRO A 106 -11.64 4.62 -14.70
N LEU A 107 -11.07 3.53 -14.15
CA LEU A 107 -10.91 3.39 -12.70
C LEU A 107 -9.64 4.07 -12.19
N SER A 108 -8.57 4.00 -12.99
CA SER A 108 -7.29 4.63 -12.67
C SER A 108 -7.06 5.92 -13.43
N CYS A 109 -8.03 6.43 -14.20
CA CYS A 109 -7.92 7.65 -15.00
C CYS A 109 -6.58 7.75 -15.76
N ASP A 110 -6.12 6.62 -16.29
CA ASP A 110 -4.80 6.46 -16.87
C ASP A 110 -4.80 5.49 -18.05
N CYS A 111 -3.81 5.65 -18.92
CA CYS A 111 -3.53 4.68 -19.97
C CYS A 111 -2.77 3.49 -19.38
N VAL A 112 -3.40 2.32 -19.40
CA VAL A 112 -2.83 1.06 -18.91
C VAL A 112 -2.55 0.11 -20.08
N CYS A 113 -1.62 -0.81 -19.89
CA CYS A 113 -1.26 -1.77 -20.95
C CYS A 113 -2.42 -2.65 -21.38
N ASP A 114 -2.75 -2.59 -22.67
CA ASP A 114 -3.73 -3.44 -23.33
C ASP A 114 -3.06 -4.66 -23.97
N VAL A 115 -2.38 -5.43 -23.12
CA VAL A 115 -1.75 -6.70 -23.51
C VAL A 115 -2.31 -7.84 -22.66
N PRO A 116 -2.49 -9.04 -23.24
CA PRO A 116 -2.99 -10.19 -22.51
C PRO A 116 -2.05 -10.57 -21.37
N TRP A 117 -2.59 -11.17 -20.31
CA TRP A 117 -1.81 -11.56 -19.14
C TRP A 117 -0.60 -12.45 -19.48
N SER A 118 -0.72 -13.31 -20.49
CA SER A 118 0.37 -14.17 -20.97
C SER A 118 1.58 -13.38 -21.47
N GLU A 119 1.38 -12.18 -22.02
CA GLU A 119 2.47 -11.30 -22.49
C GLU A 119 3.09 -10.48 -21.35
N ARG A 120 2.38 -10.36 -20.21
CA ARG A 120 2.95 -9.82 -18.98
C ARG A 120 3.90 -10.81 -18.30
N LEU A 121 3.87 -12.08 -18.70
CA LEU A 121 4.80 -13.10 -18.22
C LEU A 121 6.03 -13.13 -19.14
N CYS A 122 7.10 -12.50 -18.69
CA CYS A 122 8.35 -12.48 -19.45
C CYS A 122 8.95 -13.87 -19.59
N ARG A 123 9.41 -14.19 -20.82
CA ARG A 123 9.97 -15.52 -21.14
C ARG A 123 11.24 -15.79 -20.35
N SER A 124 12.04 -14.75 -20.10
CA SER A 124 13.28 -14.86 -19.35
C SER A 124 13.05 -14.53 -17.87
N LYS A 125 13.63 -15.34 -16.96
CA LYS A 125 13.68 -15.05 -15.52
C LYS A 125 14.46 -13.77 -15.15
N ARG A 126 15.14 -13.18 -16.13
CA ARG A 126 15.95 -11.96 -15.99
C ARG A 126 15.25 -10.72 -16.53
N GLU A 127 14.02 -10.89 -17.01
CA GLU A 127 13.17 -9.83 -17.51
C GLU A 127 12.00 -9.65 -16.54
N THR A 128 11.56 -8.41 -16.43
CA THR A 128 10.36 -8.01 -15.70
C THR A 128 9.47 -7.21 -16.63
N PHE A 129 8.15 -7.40 -16.47
CA PHE A 129 7.19 -6.63 -17.24
C PHE A 129 7.25 -5.17 -16.82
N ASN A 130 7.39 -4.30 -17.80
CA ASN A 130 7.45 -2.87 -17.64
C ASN A 130 6.12 -2.28 -18.12
N SER A 131 5.33 -1.81 -17.17
CA SER A 131 4.01 -1.22 -17.41
C SER A 131 4.04 0.11 -18.16
N THR A 132 5.20 0.77 -18.24
CA THR A 132 5.36 2.04 -18.96
C THR A 132 5.62 1.84 -20.45
N MET A 133 6.06 0.65 -20.86
CA MET A 133 6.30 0.31 -22.27
C MET A 133 5.45 -0.87 -22.76
N CYS A 134 4.62 -1.44 -21.88
CA CYS A 134 3.80 -2.62 -22.14
C CYS A 134 4.57 -3.80 -22.73
N GLY A 135 5.73 -4.08 -22.15
CA GLY A 135 6.61 -5.14 -22.62
C GLY A 135 7.61 -5.58 -21.56
N CYS A 136 8.38 -6.60 -21.90
CA CYS A 136 9.41 -7.14 -21.03
C CYS A 136 10.72 -6.39 -21.19
N SER A 137 11.28 -5.94 -20.07
CA SER A 137 12.59 -5.28 -20.00
C SER A 137 13.49 -6.03 -19.03
N CYS A 138 14.81 -5.93 -19.17
CA CYS A 138 15.71 -6.53 -18.19
C CYS A 138 15.47 -5.98 -16.78
N ASP A 139 15.61 -6.84 -15.78
CA ASP A 139 15.59 -6.44 -14.37
C ASP A 139 16.59 -5.29 -14.13
N SER A 140 16.08 -4.19 -13.57
CA SER A 140 16.80 -2.93 -13.37
C SER A 140 18.06 -3.09 -12.52
N GLY A 141 18.14 -4.11 -11.66
CA GLY A 141 19.31 -4.40 -10.85
C GLY A 141 20.41 -5.20 -11.56
N LEU A 142 20.17 -5.74 -12.77
CA LEU A 142 21.15 -6.60 -13.45
C LEU A 142 22.35 -5.83 -13.99
N GLN A 143 22.13 -4.65 -14.56
CA GLN A 143 23.21 -3.83 -15.11
C GLN A 143 24.24 -3.50 -14.04
N GLU A 144 23.79 -2.94 -12.92
CA GLU A 144 24.65 -2.57 -11.80
C GLU A 144 25.39 -3.79 -11.21
N LYS A 145 24.72 -4.95 -11.12
CA LYS A 145 25.34 -6.22 -10.69
C LYS A 145 26.44 -6.69 -11.66
N CYS A 146 26.29 -6.49 -12.96
CA CYS A 146 27.33 -6.83 -13.94
C CYS A 146 28.53 -5.90 -13.81
N GLU A 147 28.28 -4.59 -13.70
CA GLU A 147 29.31 -3.56 -13.56
C GLU A 147 30.15 -3.75 -12.30
N ARG A 148 29.51 -4.08 -11.16
CA ARG A 148 30.20 -4.45 -9.90
C ARG A 148 31.12 -5.65 -10.02
N LYS A 149 30.87 -6.54 -11.00
CA LYS A 149 31.73 -7.72 -11.28
C LYS A 149 32.76 -7.44 -12.38
N GLY A 150 32.88 -6.19 -12.86
CA GLY A 150 33.75 -5.83 -13.97
C GLY A 150 33.31 -6.41 -15.32
N LEU A 151 32.05 -6.85 -15.44
CA LEU A 151 31.47 -7.41 -16.66
C LEU A 151 30.65 -6.35 -17.41
N ARG A 152 30.57 -6.45 -18.75
CA ARG A 152 29.66 -5.60 -19.52
C ARG A 152 28.26 -6.19 -19.55
N PHE A 153 27.26 -5.34 -19.38
CA PHE A 153 25.86 -5.75 -19.49
C PHE A 153 25.41 -5.72 -20.96
N ASN A 154 24.81 -6.81 -21.43
CA ASN A 154 24.11 -6.86 -22.71
C ASN A 154 22.61 -6.78 -22.43
N SER A 155 22.01 -5.64 -22.79
CA SER A 155 20.60 -5.34 -22.59
C SER A 155 19.69 -6.18 -23.48
N SER A 156 20.11 -6.56 -24.69
CA SER A 156 19.28 -7.40 -25.59
C SER A 156 19.10 -8.82 -25.10
N LYS A 157 20.05 -9.36 -24.32
CA LYS A 157 20.00 -10.74 -23.79
C LYS A 157 19.78 -10.79 -22.27
N CYS A 158 19.77 -9.63 -21.60
CA CYS A 158 19.80 -9.50 -20.14
C CYS A 158 20.91 -10.36 -19.48
N LYS A 159 22.14 -10.29 -20.00
CA LYS A 159 23.29 -11.07 -19.48
C LYS A 159 24.53 -10.21 -19.27
N CYS A 160 25.30 -10.56 -18.25
CA CYS A 160 26.67 -10.09 -18.11
C CYS A 160 27.59 -10.89 -19.05
N ILE A 161 28.45 -10.20 -19.79
CA ILE A 161 29.41 -10.80 -20.72
C ILE A 161 30.83 -10.42 -20.29
N SER A 162 31.75 -11.38 -20.33
CA SER A 162 33.18 -11.15 -20.12
C SER A 162 33.80 -10.47 -21.34
N ARG A 163 34.81 -9.61 -21.12
CA ARG A 163 35.50 -8.88 -22.21
C ARG A 163 36.07 -9.80 -23.31
N SER A 164 36.38 -11.07 -22.99
CA SER A 164 36.90 -12.07 -23.94
C SER A 164 35.87 -12.64 -24.94
N ARG A 165 34.57 -12.46 -24.72
CA ARG A 165 33.51 -13.04 -25.58
C ARG A 165 32.86 -12.04 -26.55
N TYR A 166 33.36 -10.80 -26.60
CA TYR A 166 32.75 -9.72 -27.37
C TYR A 166 32.96 -9.86 -28.89
N SER A 167 34.06 -10.46 -29.33
CA SER A 167 34.43 -10.59 -30.74
C SER A 167 33.61 -11.58 -31.57
N LEU A 168 32.58 -12.22 -30.99
CA LEU A 168 31.78 -13.25 -31.67
C LEU A 168 30.27 -12.98 -31.69
N SER A 169 29.80 -11.87 -31.12
CA SER A 169 28.35 -11.59 -31.00
C SER A 169 27.81 -10.44 -31.87
N ASP A 170 28.66 -9.76 -32.64
CA ASP A 170 28.26 -8.69 -33.59
C ASP A 170 28.22 -9.18 -35.05
N SER A 171 28.10 -10.50 -35.27
CA SER A 171 27.96 -11.10 -36.61
C SER A 171 26.79 -12.07 -36.66
N SER A 172 25.56 -11.55 -36.54
CA SER A 172 24.31 -12.22 -36.95
C SER A 172 23.19 -11.22 -37.06
#